data_AF-A0A1V8T8S2-F1
#
_entry.id   AF-A0A1V8T8S2-F1
#
_cell.length_a   1.000
_cell.length_b   1.000
_cell.length_c   1.000
_cell.angle_alpha   90.00
_cell.angle_beta   90.00
_cell.angle_gamma   90.00
#
_symmetry.space_group_name_H-M   'P 1'
#
loop_
_entity.id
_entity.type
_entity.pdbx_description
1 polymer ?
#
loop_
_entity_poly.entity_id
_entity_poly.type
_entity_poly.pdbx_seq_one_letter_code
_entity_poly.pdbx_strand_id
1 'polypeptide(L)' 'MRFTSFTAALALLLTGVTALDKPLNIEVTTPVECSRKTKSGDKVDVHYRGTLESDGSEFDASYNRGQPLSFHVGKGQ' A
#
# COMPACT_ATOMS: atom_id res chain seq x y z
N MET A 1 50.61 -32.25 1.10
CA MET A 1 50.60 -31.60 -0.23
C MET A 1 49.58 -32.32 -1.10
N ARG A 2 48.41 -31.72 -1.33
CA ARG A 2 47.65 -31.68 -2.60
C ARG A 2 46.27 -31.07 -2.36
N PHE A 3 46.08 -29.95 -3.03
CA PHE A 3 44.92 -29.08 -3.10
C PHE A 3 43.81 -29.68 -3.98
N THR A 4 42.57 -29.22 -3.75
CA THR A 4 41.54 -28.74 -4.73
C THR A 4 40.14 -28.99 -4.11
N SER A 5 39.44 -27.98 -3.57
CA SER A 5 38.61 -26.92 -4.20
C SER A 5 37.18 -27.38 -4.57
N PHE A 6 36.26 -26.40 -4.56
CA PHE A 6 34.82 -26.43 -4.93
C PHE A 6 33.86 -26.75 -3.77
N THR A 7 33.19 -25.76 -3.17
CA THR A 7 32.10 -25.04 -3.84
C THR A 7 31.90 -23.64 -3.26
N ALA A 8 31.63 -22.73 -4.19
CA ALA A 8 31.47 -21.31 -3.98
C ALA A 8 30.16 -20.96 -3.27
N ALA A 9 30.29 -20.03 -2.32
CA ALA A 9 29.30 -19.04 -1.88
C ALA A 9 27.84 -19.22 -2.33
N LEU A 10 27.04 -19.86 -1.48
CA LEU A 10 25.59 -19.63 -1.43
C LEU A 10 25.34 -18.40 -0.55
N ALA A 11 25.55 -17.21 -1.10
CA ALA A 11 25.28 -15.95 -0.41
C ALA A 11 24.56 -15.00 -1.36
N LEU A 12 23.32 -15.33 -1.73
CA LEU A 12 22.47 -14.38 -2.45
C LEU A 12 21.00 -14.73 -2.20
N LEU A 13 20.49 -14.40 -1.02
CA LEU A 13 19.06 -14.41 -0.68
C LEU A 13 18.94 -13.76 0.69
N LEU A 14 18.80 -12.43 0.78
CA LEU A 14 18.25 -11.75 1.98
C LEU A 14 18.07 -10.22 1.82
N THR A 15 18.43 -9.60 0.69
CA THR A 15 18.13 -8.17 0.46
C THR A 15 16.76 -8.00 -0.18
N GLY A 16 15.68 -8.15 0.58
CA GLY A 16 14.33 -8.02 0.01
C GLY A 16 13.18 -7.76 0.96
N VAL A 17 13.41 -7.63 2.27
CA VAL A 17 12.34 -7.40 3.26
C VAL A 17 12.65 -6.15 4.06
N THR A 18 12.48 -4.97 3.47
CA THR A 18 12.56 -3.69 4.22
C THR A 18 11.44 -2.71 3.87
N ALA A 19 10.51 -3.08 2.98
CA ALA A 19 9.39 -2.20 2.61
C ALA A 19 8.31 -2.10 3.71
N LEU A 20 8.31 -2.98 4.70
CA LEU A 20 7.21 -3.14 5.66
C LEU A 20 7.45 -2.52 7.05
N ASP A 21 8.51 -1.74 7.24
CA ASP A 21 8.86 -1.21 8.58
C ASP A 21 8.32 0.19 8.88
N LYS A 22 7.78 0.91 7.88
CA LYS A 22 7.19 2.23 8.11
C LYS A 22 5.71 2.11 8.48
N PRO A 23 5.27 2.64 9.64
CA PRO A 23 3.85 2.69 9.97
C PRO A 23 3.09 3.59 9.00
N LEU A 24 1.81 3.32 8.81
CA LEU A 24 0.93 4.15 7.97
C LEU A 24 0.77 5.54 8.61
N ASN A 25 1.12 6.59 7.86
CA ASN A 25 0.81 7.96 8.25
C ASN A 25 -0.63 8.30 7.81
N ILE A 26 -1.47 8.77 8.74
CA ILE A 26 -2.87 9.12 8.48
C ILE A 26 -3.08 10.57 8.89
N GLU A 27 -3.48 11.40 7.93
CA GLU A 27 -3.79 12.82 8.15
C GLU A 27 -5.23 13.13 7.75
N VAL A 28 -5.94 13.90 8.59
CA VAL A 28 -7.29 14.40 8.29
C VAL A 28 -7.16 15.84 7.79
N THR A 29 -7.20 16.02 6.47
CA THR A 29 -7.04 17.34 5.85
C THR A 29 -8.33 18.16 5.85
N THR A 30 -9.49 17.50 5.81
CA THR A 30 -10.81 18.13 5.87
C THR A 30 -11.66 17.40 6.91
N PRO A 31 -11.72 17.89 8.16
CA PRO A 31 -12.51 17.26 9.21
C PRO A 31 -14.01 17.49 8.95
N VAL A 32 -14.80 16.45 9.17
CA VAL A 32 -16.26 16.50 9.13
C VAL A 32 -16.79 15.81 10.38
N GLU A 33 -17.72 16.47 11.06
CA GLU A 33 -18.45 15.87 12.19
C GLU A 33 -19.55 14.95 11.67
N CYS A 34 -19.50 13.69 12.08
CA CYS A 34 -20.45 12.67 11.66
C CYS A 34 -21.10 12.03 12.90
N SER A 35 -22.42 11.85 12.87
CA SER A 35 -23.16 11.18 13.95
C SER A 35 -22.79 9.71 14.13
N ARG A 36 -22.19 9.08 13.10
CA ARG A 36 -21.78 7.68 13.08
C ARG A 36 -20.52 7.50 12.25
N LYS A 37 -19.52 6.79 12.80
CA LYS A 37 -18.32 6.36 12.07
C LYS A 37 -18.57 5.12 11.19
N THR A 38 -17.83 5.01 10.10
CA THR A 38 -17.83 3.81 9.23
C THR A 38 -17.35 2.59 10.02
N LYS A 39 -17.97 1.43 9.77
CA LYS A 39 -17.61 0.15 10.39
C LYS A 39 -17.45 -0.96 9.35
N SER A 40 -16.82 -2.06 9.72
CA SER A 40 -16.67 -3.23 8.85
C SER A 40 -18.04 -3.71 8.35
N GLY A 41 -18.15 -3.96 7.04
CA GLY A 41 -19.36 -4.33 6.33
C GLY A 41 -20.17 -3.16 5.75
N ASP A 42 -19.89 -1.91 6.11
CA ASP A 42 -20.53 -0.76 5.46
C ASP A 42 -20.12 -0.70 3.98
N LYS A 43 -21.08 -0.45 3.10
CA LYS A 43 -20.82 -0.05 1.72
C LYS A 43 -20.50 1.44 1.68
N VAL A 44 -19.40 1.80 1.03
CA VAL A 44 -18.95 3.19 0.89
C VAL A 44 -18.61 3.50 -0.57
N ASP A 45 -18.74 4.77 -0.93
CA ASP A 45 -18.29 5.32 -2.20
C ASP A 45 -17.23 6.39 -1.90
N VAL A 46 -16.03 6.25 -2.45
CA VAL A 46 -14.91 7.16 -2.18
C VAL A 46 -14.22 7.62 -3.46
N HIS A 47 -13.82 8.88 -3.47
CA HIS A 47 -12.82 9.35 -4.40
C HIS A 47 -11.41 9.18 -3.82
N TYR A 48 -10.46 8.77 -4.67
CA TYR A 48 -9.08 8.54 -4.29
C TYR A 48 -8.13 8.95 -5.41
N ARG A 49 -6.87 9.17 -5.01
CA ARG A 49 -5.71 9.32 -5.89
C ARG A 49 -4.55 8.57 -5.26
N GLY A 50 -3.93 7.69 -6.03
CA GLY A 50 -2.74 6.94 -5.65
C GLY A 50 -1.53 7.43 -6.43
N THR A 51 -0.45 7.77 -5.72
CA THR A 51 0.82 8.23 -6.28
C THR A 51 1.99 7.43 -5.76
N LEU A 52 3.06 7.32 -6.53
CA LEU A 52 4.32 6.72 -6.08
C LEU A 52 5.06 7.70 -5.15
N GLU A 53 5.54 7.21 -4.01
CA GLU A 53 6.27 8.03 -3.03
C GLU A 53 7.56 8.64 -3.60
N SER A 54 8.23 7.93 -4.51
CA SER A 54 9.55 8.32 -5.03
C SER A 54 9.54 9.56 -5.92
N ASP A 55 8.47 9.76 -6.69
CA ASP A 55 8.40 10.81 -7.72
C ASP A 55 7.03 11.51 -7.81
N GLY A 56 6.06 11.09 -7.00
CA GLY A 56 4.69 11.63 -7.02
C GLY A 56 3.88 11.24 -8.25
N SER A 57 4.38 10.38 -9.13
CA SER A 57 3.65 9.97 -10.33
C SER A 57 2.37 9.23 -9.96
N GLU A 58 1.26 9.61 -10.59
CA GLU A 58 -0.03 8.99 -10.36
C GLU A 58 -0.07 7.61 -11.03
N PHE A 59 -0.42 6.57 -10.27
CA PHE A 59 -0.64 5.24 -10.84
C PHE A 59 -2.13 4.93 -11.04
N ASP A 60 -3.02 5.56 -10.26
CA ASP A 60 -4.47 5.46 -10.42
C ASP A 60 -5.20 6.60 -9.69
N ALA A 61 -6.31 7.07 -10.25
CA ALA A 61 -7.22 8.01 -9.60
C ALA A 61 -8.64 7.85 -10.11
N SER A 62 -9.60 7.83 -9.18
CA SER A 62 -11.02 7.76 -9.55
C SER A 62 -11.54 9.04 -10.19
N TYR A 63 -10.89 10.17 -9.90
CA TYR A 63 -11.19 11.47 -10.52
C TYR A 63 -11.07 11.45 -12.05
N ASN A 64 -10.10 10.70 -12.60
CA ASN A 64 -9.88 10.61 -14.06
C ASN A 64 -11.05 9.94 -14.77
N ARG A 65 -11.79 9.07 -14.06
CA ARG A 65 -12.97 8.37 -14.55
C ARG A 65 -14.27 9.13 -14.25
N GLY A 66 -14.21 10.17 -13.41
CA GLY A 66 -15.37 10.93 -12.96
C GLY A 66 -16.37 10.12 -12.12
N GLN A 67 -15.98 8.95 -11.59
CA GLN A 67 -16.84 8.05 -10.82
C GLN A 67 -16.10 7.52 -9.60
N PRO A 68 -16.73 7.49 -8.41
CA PRO A 68 -16.11 6.96 -7.19
C PRO A 68 -15.92 5.45 -7.24
N LEU A 69 -15.08 4.94 -6.35
CA LEU A 69 -14.96 3.50 -6.11
C LEU A 69 -15.96 3.08 -5.04
N SER A 70 -16.79 2.09 -5.36
CA SER A 70 -17.79 1.52 -4.47
C SER A 70 -17.33 0.17 -3.92
N PHE A 71 -17.28 0.01 -2.60
CA PHE A 71 -16.83 -1.25 -1.98
C PHE A 71 -17.35 -1.42 -0.55
N HIS A 72 -17.19 -2.63 0.02
CA HIS A 72 -17.52 -2.91 1.41
C HIS A 72 -16.26 -2.86 2.29
N VAL A 73 -16.25 -1.98 3.29
CA VAL A 73 -15.09 -1.80 4.17
C VAL A 73 -14.87 -3.04 5.05
N GLY A 74 -13.61 -3.42 5.27
CA GLY A 74 -13.25 -4.49 6.21
C GLY A 74 -13.51 -5.91 5.70
N LYS A 75 -13.59 -6.10 4.37
CA LYS A 75 -13.80 -7.42 3.74
C LYS A 75 -12.58 -8.00 3.00
N GLY A 76 -11.52 -7.22 2.80
CA GLY A 76 -10.33 -7.66 2.06
C GLY A 76 -10.61 -7.93 0.58
N GLN A 77 -11.29 -6.99 -0.08
CA GLN A 77 -11.60 -7.03 -1.52
C GLN A 77 -10.40 -6.62 -2.36
#